data_AF-A0A2V1BB18-F1
#
_entry.id   AF-A0A2V1BB18-F1
#
_cell.length_a   1.000
_cell.length_b   1.000
_cell.length_c   1.000
_cell.angle_alpha   90.00
_cell.angle_beta   90.00
_cell.angle_gamma   90.00
#
_symmetry.space_group_name_H-M   'P 1'
#
loop_
_entity.id
_entity.type
_entity.pdbx_description
1 polymer ?
#
loop_
_entity_poly.entity_id
_entity_poly.type
_entity_poly.pdbx_seq_one_letter_code
_entity_poly.pdbx_strand_id
1 'polypeptide(L)'
;MQFDQSAKLDLITNALDNLKQRVEHVGHQNTADESAVLRELESLKQDISRVTLSQECIAEEQALLKSLSFKTQPVRQTSIPEHHQKTFGWVYQSGIGTPKVATCVAEWLRGSNGLFWVSGKPGSGKSTFMKFIANDPRTMGLLSEWSGSKQVIIASHFFWSAGTPMQQSQEGLLRTLLYEIFRQCSELITPFCGNRRPAQGEESEDGFSPWILSDLQAILRKVATQETASLKFCFIIDGLDEYDGDHYELCEVLKDLVKSGNIKMCLSSRPWNVFEEAFGEDLENKLYIQDLTRNDILEYTRCRLYEHRRWPSLAANASQSNWLIEEIVTRACGVFLWVFLVTKLLREGLTNRDDFSDICRRLESFPVELEVFFRQILNSVEPFYYNKMSTTLQITIAAPEPLHAMAYYFHDQEYDDEDYLFHLPIRPFSRDEDKRLREDMIWRLNSRTRGLLEMNRESGTVTFLHRTVMDFLKTREMSDFLGNKASANFILPLSLLKVYTAMIK
;
A
#
# COMPACT_ATOMS: atom_id res chain seq x y z
N MET A 1 11.07 -7.97 -1.51
CA MET A 1 11.28 -7.57 -0.10
C MET A 1 12.03 -8.68 0.62
N GLN A 2 13.32 -8.84 0.32
CA GLN A 2 14.17 -9.80 1.02
C GLN A 2 15.00 -9.04 2.06
N PHE A 3 15.21 -9.70 3.18
CA PHE A 3 16.05 -9.26 4.29
C PHE A 3 17.51 -9.25 3.82
N ASP A 4 18.11 -8.07 3.62
CA ASP A 4 19.45 -7.99 3.03
C ASP A 4 20.54 -8.01 4.11
N GLN A 5 20.76 -9.21 4.64
CA GLN A 5 21.98 -9.56 5.38
C GLN A 5 22.88 -10.48 4.56
N SER A 6 22.71 -10.49 3.23
CA SER A 6 23.51 -11.34 2.32
C SER A 6 25.00 -11.22 2.62
N ALA A 7 25.51 -9.99 2.74
CA ALA A 7 26.90 -9.73 3.07
C ALA A 7 27.33 -10.30 4.44
N LYS A 8 26.51 -10.19 5.49
CA LYS A 8 26.83 -10.75 6.82
C LYS A 8 26.80 -12.29 6.81
N LEU A 9 25.83 -12.88 6.12
CA LEU A 9 25.71 -14.32 5.94
C LEU A 9 26.85 -14.89 5.08
N ASP A 10 27.27 -14.17 4.04
CA ASP A 10 28.41 -14.53 3.20
C ASP A 10 29.71 -14.48 4.03
N LEU A 11 29.88 -13.48 4.91
CA LEU A 11 31.01 -13.43 5.83
C LEU A 11 31.06 -14.62 6.79
N ILE A 12 29.91 -15.02 7.35
CA ILE A 12 29.82 -16.23 8.20
C ILE A 12 30.11 -17.50 7.39
N THR A 13 29.55 -17.60 6.18
CA THR A 13 29.75 -18.76 5.31
C THR A 13 31.23 -18.91 4.93
N ASN A 14 31.87 -17.81 4.52
CA ASN A 14 33.31 -17.78 4.21
C ASN A 14 34.16 -18.11 5.45
N ALA A 15 33.78 -17.62 6.64
CA ALA A 15 34.49 -17.94 7.88
C ALA A 15 34.34 -19.42 8.25
N LEU A 16 33.16 -20.02 8.06
CA LEU A 16 32.92 -21.44 8.26
C LEU A 16 33.71 -22.31 7.27
N ASP A 17 33.79 -21.92 6.00
CA ASP A 17 34.59 -22.62 5.00
C ASP A 17 36.09 -22.57 5.32
N ASN A 18 36.59 -21.42 5.77
CA ASN A 18 37.97 -21.27 6.22
C ASN A 18 38.25 -22.13 7.46
N LEU A 19 37.36 -22.11 8.46
CA LEU A 19 37.42 -22.97 9.64
C LEU A 19 37.48 -24.44 9.25
N LYS A 20 36.63 -24.88 8.32
CA LYS A 20 36.60 -26.25 7.82
C LYS A 20 37.94 -26.66 7.20
N GLN A 21 38.50 -25.83 6.31
CA GLN A 21 39.81 -26.08 5.69
C GLN A 21 40.94 -26.17 6.73
N ARG A 22 40.90 -25.32 7.76
CA ARG A 22 41.91 -25.33 8.84
C ARG A 22 41.78 -26.55 9.75
N VAL A 23 40.56 -27.00 10.07
CA VAL A 23 40.34 -28.25 10.81
C VAL A 23 40.86 -29.45 10.02
N GLU A 24 40.58 -29.51 8.72
CA GLU A 24 41.10 -30.56 7.83
C GLU A 24 42.64 -30.54 7.77
N HIS A 25 43.25 -29.34 7.71
CA HIS A 25 44.71 -29.19 7.71
C HIS A 25 45.35 -29.71 9.00
N VAL A 26 44.82 -29.33 10.18
CA VAL A 26 45.28 -29.81 11.49
C VAL A 26 45.10 -31.32 11.62
N GLY A 27 44.01 -31.89 11.10
CA GLY A 27 43.75 -33.33 11.10
C GLY A 27 44.69 -34.16 10.21
N HIS A 28 45.33 -33.52 9.22
CA HIS A 28 46.27 -34.16 8.29
C HIS A 28 47.75 -33.87 8.60
N GLN A 29 48.05 -32.98 9.56
CA GLN A 29 49.42 -32.73 10.01
C GLN A 29 49.96 -33.92 10.82
N ASN A 30 50.90 -34.66 10.24
CA ASN A 30 51.76 -35.62 10.95
C ASN A 30 53.00 -34.85 11.46
N THR A 31 52.94 -34.20 12.63
CA THR A 31 54.03 -33.31 13.08
C THR A 31 54.45 -33.51 14.53
N ALA A 32 55.76 -33.59 14.74
CA ALA A 32 56.47 -33.81 16.00
C ALA A 32 56.56 -32.58 16.94
N ASP A 33 55.75 -31.53 16.72
CA ASP A 33 55.73 -30.29 17.52
C ASP A 33 54.32 -30.04 18.09
N GLU A 34 54.07 -30.57 19.28
CA GLU A 34 52.81 -30.41 20.02
C GLU A 34 52.49 -28.93 20.33
N SER A 35 53.49 -28.05 20.42
CA SER A 35 53.29 -26.64 20.76
C SER A 35 52.66 -25.83 19.62
N ALA A 36 52.93 -26.23 18.37
CA ALA A 36 52.36 -25.60 17.19
C ALA A 36 50.87 -25.97 17.05
N VAL A 37 50.55 -27.25 17.24
CA VAL A 37 49.17 -27.77 17.21
C VAL A 37 48.31 -27.11 18.29
N LEU A 38 48.82 -26.96 19.51
CA LEU A 38 48.09 -26.30 20.61
C LEU A 38 47.76 -24.83 20.31
N ARG A 39 48.69 -24.06 19.73
CA ARG A 39 48.45 -22.67 19.33
C ARG A 39 47.42 -22.56 18.22
N GLU A 40 47.44 -23.49 17.26
CA GLU A 40 46.49 -23.51 16.17
C GLU A 40 45.07 -23.88 16.65
N LEU A 41 44.95 -24.81 17.59
CA LEU A 41 43.69 -25.15 18.27
C LEU A 41 43.12 -23.98 19.09
N GLU A 42 43.96 -23.22 19.80
CA GLU A 42 43.53 -22.02 20.52
C GLU A 42 43.00 -20.94 19.57
N SER A 43 43.67 -20.71 18.44
CA SER A 43 43.19 -19.81 17.39
C SER A 43 41.86 -20.29 16.81
N LEU A 44 41.73 -21.59 16.50
CA LEU A 44 40.49 -22.19 16.00
C LEU A 44 39.33 -22.02 16.98
N LYS A 45 39.58 -22.20 18.28
CA LYS A 45 38.58 -21.97 19.34
C LYS A 45 38.12 -20.51 19.38
N GLN A 46 39.04 -19.55 19.23
CA GLN A 46 38.69 -18.13 19.18
C GLN A 46 37.84 -17.81 17.94
N ASP A 47 38.20 -18.36 16.78
CA ASP A 47 37.46 -18.15 15.54
C ASP A 47 36.05 -18.76 15.58
N ILE A 48 35.90 -19.98 16.11
CA ILE A 48 34.58 -20.61 16.35
C ILE A 48 33.74 -19.75 17.30
N SER A 49 34.35 -19.21 18.36
CA SER A 49 33.64 -18.34 19.32
C SER A 49 33.14 -17.07 18.64
N ARG A 50 33.96 -16.45 17.77
CA ARG A 50 33.57 -15.26 16.99
C ARG A 50 32.44 -15.55 16.00
N VAL A 51 32.48 -16.68 15.32
CA VAL A 51 31.42 -17.10 14.39
C VAL A 51 30.12 -17.37 15.15
N THR A 52 30.20 -18.04 16.30
CA THR A 52 29.03 -18.32 17.15
C THR A 52 28.36 -17.03 17.63
N LEU A 53 29.14 -16.07 18.15
CA LEU A 53 28.62 -14.76 18.57
C LEU A 53 28.01 -13.97 17.40
N SER A 54 28.61 -14.07 16.20
CA SER A 54 28.08 -13.42 15.00
C SER A 54 26.75 -14.04 14.56
N GLN A 55 26.62 -15.37 14.66
CA GLN A 55 25.38 -16.09 14.37
C GLN A 55 24.27 -15.70 15.37
N GLU A 56 24.57 -15.66 16.67
CA GLU A 56 23.63 -15.23 17.72
C GLU A 56 23.14 -13.81 17.48
N CYS A 57 24.06 -12.89 17.16
CA CYS A 57 23.72 -11.50 16.83
C CYS A 57 22.77 -11.40 15.63
N ILE A 58 23.04 -12.13 14.54
CA ILE A 58 22.15 -12.16 13.37
C ILE A 58 20.77 -12.74 13.72
N ALA A 59 20.72 -13.79 14.54
CA ALA A 59 19.46 -14.38 14.97
C ALA A 59 18.62 -13.40 15.81
N GLU A 60 19.26 -12.65 16.72
CA GLU A 60 18.62 -11.59 17.50
C GLU A 60 18.12 -10.44 16.61
N GLU A 61 18.94 -9.97 15.66
CA GLU A 61 18.58 -8.94 14.69
C GLU A 61 17.37 -9.36 13.84
N GLN A 62 17.35 -10.62 13.37
CA GLN A 62 16.24 -11.20 12.62
C GLN A 62 14.96 -11.31 13.44
N ALA A 63 15.07 -11.81 14.67
CA ALA A 63 13.92 -11.98 15.55
C ALA A 63 13.31 -10.61 15.93
N LEU A 64 14.14 -9.59 16.17
CA LEU A 64 13.66 -8.24 16.40
C LEU A 64 12.96 -7.65 15.17
N LEU A 65 13.54 -7.80 13.99
CA LEU A 65 12.90 -7.35 12.75
C LEU A 65 11.57 -8.06 12.48
N LYS A 66 11.48 -9.36 12.79
CA LYS A 66 10.23 -10.11 12.73
C LYS A 66 9.19 -9.55 13.69
N SER A 67 9.59 -9.19 14.91
CA SER A 67 8.69 -8.59 15.91
C SER A 67 8.13 -7.22 15.49
N LEU A 68 8.87 -6.44 14.70
CA LEU A 68 8.40 -5.17 14.16
C LEU A 68 7.39 -5.38 13.02
N SER A 69 7.59 -6.42 12.23
CA SER A 69 6.70 -6.79 11.11
C SER A 69 5.32 -7.23 11.60
N PHE A 70 4.33 -7.05 10.74
CA PHE A 70 2.99 -7.62 10.91
C PHE A 70 2.48 -8.13 9.57
N LYS A 71 1.66 -9.19 9.58
CA LYS A 71 1.27 -9.96 8.38
C LYS A 71 0.70 -9.08 7.25
N THR A 72 0.01 -8.00 7.58
CA THR A 72 -0.64 -7.11 6.61
C THR A 72 0.22 -5.94 6.13
N GLN A 73 1.45 -5.76 6.65
CA GLN A 73 2.34 -4.64 6.31
C GLN A 73 2.54 -4.43 4.80
N PRO A 74 2.82 -5.45 3.96
CA PRO A 74 3.03 -5.22 2.52
C PRO A 74 1.72 -5.03 1.74
N VAL A 75 0.57 -5.39 2.30
CA VAL A 75 -0.70 -5.54 1.57
C VAL A 75 -1.15 -4.23 0.93
N ARG A 76 -1.05 -3.12 1.67
CA ARG A 76 -1.49 -1.82 1.13
C ARG A 76 -0.61 -1.40 -0.05
N GLN A 77 0.71 -1.42 0.10
CA GLN A 77 1.63 -0.99 -0.95
C GLN A 77 1.52 -1.86 -2.22
N THR A 78 1.31 -3.17 -2.08
CA THR A 78 1.10 -4.07 -3.22
C THR A 78 -0.27 -3.88 -3.89
N SER A 79 -1.31 -3.52 -3.13
CA SER A 79 -2.64 -3.22 -3.67
C SER A 79 -2.71 -1.94 -4.49
N ILE A 80 -1.83 -0.97 -4.24
CA ILE A 80 -1.80 0.28 -4.99
C ILE A 80 -1.38 -0.04 -6.44
N PRO A 81 -2.20 0.31 -7.44
CA PRO A 81 -1.87 0.06 -8.84
C PRO A 81 -0.53 0.70 -9.21
N GLU A 82 0.23 0.04 -10.08
CA GLU A 82 1.37 0.69 -10.72
C GLU A 82 0.88 1.89 -11.53
N HIS A 83 1.63 2.99 -11.46
CA HIS A 83 1.41 4.13 -12.33
C HIS A 83 1.45 3.71 -13.80
N HIS A 84 0.72 4.43 -14.65
CA HIS A 84 0.81 4.20 -16.09
C HIS A 84 2.20 4.67 -16.57
N GLN A 85 2.86 3.91 -17.45
CA GLN A 85 4.27 4.09 -17.83
C GLN A 85 4.63 5.50 -18.34
N LYS A 86 3.63 6.28 -18.77
CA LYS A 86 3.78 7.65 -19.30
C LYS A 86 3.32 8.74 -18.34
N THR A 87 3.10 8.44 -17.06
CA THR A 87 2.57 9.39 -16.07
C THR A 87 3.63 9.77 -15.03
N PHE A 88 3.46 10.91 -14.36
CA PHE A 88 4.33 11.42 -13.28
C PHE A 88 5.80 11.72 -13.64
N GLY A 89 6.23 11.42 -14.87
CA GLY A 89 7.60 11.71 -15.32
C GLY A 89 7.98 13.20 -15.22
N TRP A 90 6.99 14.10 -15.21
CA TRP A 90 7.15 15.54 -15.03
C TRP A 90 7.81 15.93 -13.71
N VAL A 91 7.71 15.10 -12.65
CA VAL A 91 8.32 15.35 -11.33
C VAL A 91 9.83 15.60 -11.42
N TYR A 92 10.50 14.89 -12.32
CA TYR A 92 11.96 14.94 -12.46
C TYR A 92 12.43 15.79 -13.63
N GLN A 93 11.52 16.42 -14.37
CA GLN A 93 11.86 17.22 -15.54
C GLN A 93 12.19 18.65 -15.12
N SER A 94 13.40 19.11 -15.41
CA SER A 94 13.82 20.50 -15.26
C SER A 94 13.94 21.15 -16.64
N GLY A 95 13.21 22.23 -16.92
CA GLY A 95 13.26 22.86 -18.25
C GLY A 95 12.37 24.10 -18.44
N ILE A 96 12.60 24.79 -19.55
CA ILE A 96 11.80 25.96 -19.97
C ILE A 96 10.40 25.46 -20.37
N GLY A 97 9.37 25.90 -19.64
CA GLY A 97 7.96 25.56 -19.92
C GLY A 97 7.31 24.59 -18.93
N THR A 98 8.07 23.98 -18.00
CA THR A 98 7.51 23.20 -16.90
C THR A 98 6.97 24.15 -15.81
N PRO A 99 5.73 23.96 -15.31
CA PRO A 99 5.23 24.78 -14.19
C PRO A 99 6.18 24.68 -13.00
N LYS A 100 6.50 25.81 -12.33
CA LYS A 100 7.39 25.83 -11.16
C LYS A 100 6.95 24.82 -10.08
N VAL A 101 5.64 24.68 -9.87
CA VAL A 101 5.06 23.72 -8.91
C VAL A 101 5.40 22.25 -9.26
N ALA A 102 5.63 21.94 -10.54
CA ALA A 102 5.98 20.60 -10.99
C ALA A 102 7.43 20.22 -10.63
N THR A 103 8.34 21.20 -10.48
CA THR A 103 9.74 20.97 -10.12
C THR A 103 9.99 20.99 -8.61
N CYS A 104 9.04 21.48 -7.80
CA CYS A 104 9.15 21.60 -6.35
C CYS A 104 9.54 20.29 -5.65
N VAL A 105 9.02 19.14 -6.10
CA VAL A 105 9.38 17.83 -5.52
C VAL A 105 10.84 17.50 -5.77
N ALA A 106 11.33 17.65 -7.01
CA ALA A 106 12.72 17.36 -7.33
C ALA A 106 13.69 18.33 -6.64
N GLU A 107 13.33 19.61 -6.57
CA GLU A 107 14.07 20.64 -5.84
C GLU A 107 14.12 20.33 -4.34
N TRP A 108 12.99 19.93 -3.76
CA TRP A 108 12.92 19.47 -2.38
C TRP A 108 13.79 18.24 -2.17
N LEU A 109 13.71 17.21 -3.02
CA LEU A 109 14.53 15.99 -2.88
C LEU A 109 16.03 16.30 -2.82
N ARG A 110 16.55 17.17 -3.70
CA ARG A 110 17.98 17.53 -3.75
C ARG A 110 18.45 18.55 -2.73
N GLY A 111 17.55 19.41 -2.25
CA GLY A 111 17.90 20.62 -1.51
C GLY A 111 17.34 20.65 -0.09
N SER A 112 16.12 21.16 0.05
CA SER A 112 15.54 21.64 1.32
C SER A 112 15.28 20.53 2.34
N ASN A 113 15.82 20.66 3.56
CA ASN A 113 15.40 19.81 4.68
C ASN A 113 13.91 20.01 4.99
N GLY A 114 13.30 19.02 5.65
CA GLY A 114 11.95 19.16 6.18
C GLY A 114 10.91 18.33 5.45
N LEU A 115 9.70 18.88 5.41
CA LEU A 115 8.49 18.20 5.01
C LEU A 115 8.03 18.70 3.64
N PHE A 116 7.60 17.79 2.78
CA PHE A 116 6.92 18.10 1.54
C PHE A 116 5.51 17.51 1.57
N TRP A 117 4.50 18.32 1.27
CA TRP A 117 3.11 17.90 1.34
C TRP A 117 2.46 17.74 -0.04
N VAL A 118 2.02 16.52 -0.34
CA VAL A 118 1.28 16.16 -1.54
C VAL A 118 -0.21 16.09 -1.18
N SER A 119 -0.93 17.16 -1.51
CA SER A 119 -2.37 17.22 -1.29
C SER A 119 -3.15 16.91 -2.57
N GLY A 120 -4.44 16.61 -2.41
CA GLY A 120 -5.34 16.61 -3.54
C GLY A 120 -6.67 15.92 -3.34
N LYS A 121 -7.53 16.08 -4.35
CA LYS A 121 -8.91 15.58 -4.35
C LYS A 121 -8.96 14.05 -4.12
N PRO A 122 -10.05 13.52 -3.54
CA PRO A 122 -10.27 12.08 -3.50
C PRO A 122 -10.21 11.49 -4.93
N GLY A 123 -9.45 10.41 -5.12
CA GLY A 123 -9.30 9.76 -6.42
C GLY A 123 -8.40 10.48 -7.44
N SER A 124 -7.63 11.50 -7.04
CA SER A 124 -6.69 12.22 -7.93
C SER A 124 -5.38 11.47 -8.22
N GLY A 125 -5.13 10.31 -7.59
CA GLY A 125 -3.93 9.50 -7.82
C GLY A 125 -2.78 9.68 -6.81
N LYS A 126 -3.04 10.29 -5.64
CA LYS A 126 -2.02 10.52 -4.58
C LYS A 126 -1.25 9.25 -4.19
N SER A 127 -1.93 8.17 -3.81
CA SER A 127 -1.25 6.92 -3.39
C SER A 127 -0.40 6.32 -4.50
N THR A 128 -0.86 6.39 -5.75
CA THR A 128 -0.10 5.95 -6.92
C THR A 128 1.15 6.81 -7.11
N PHE A 129 1.03 8.12 -6.92
CA PHE A 129 2.15 9.07 -6.98
C PHE A 129 3.18 8.86 -5.86
N MET A 130 2.71 8.66 -4.62
CA MET A 130 3.59 8.38 -3.48
C MET A 130 4.36 7.08 -3.65
N LYS A 131 3.69 6.03 -4.15
CA LYS A 131 4.34 4.76 -4.51
C LYS A 131 5.37 4.93 -5.63
N PHE A 132 5.06 5.75 -6.63
CA PHE A 132 6.00 6.08 -7.71
C PHE A 132 7.25 6.77 -7.16
N ILE A 133 7.10 7.83 -6.35
CA ILE A 133 8.26 8.53 -5.75
C ILE A 133 9.10 7.57 -4.90
N ALA A 134 8.47 6.71 -4.10
CA ALA A 134 9.18 5.79 -3.20
C ALA A 134 10.05 4.76 -3.93
N ASN A 135 9.62 4.34 -5.12
CA ASN A 135 10.24 3.24 -5.85
C ASN A 135 11.09 3.69 -7.05
N ASP A 136 10.96 4.94 -7.51
CA ASP A 136 11.70 5.42 -8.67
C ASP A 136 13.19 5.64 -8.36
N PRO A 137 14.12 5.03 -9.12
CA PRO A 137 15.56 5.18 -8.89
C PRO A 137 16.06 6.62 -8.93
N ARG A 138 15.40 7.51 -9.68
CA ARG A 138 15.77 8.94 -9.76
C ARG A 138 15.58 9.65 -8.42
N THR A 139 14.62 9.20 -7.60
CA THR A 139 14.44 9.70 -6.23
C THR A 139 15.71 9.49 -5.41
N MET A 140 16.29 8.29 -5.44
CA MET A 140 17.55 8.01 -4.74
C MET A 140 18.71 8.85 -5.29
N GLY A 141 18.77 9.05 -6.61
CA GLY A 141 19.75 9.94 -7.24
C GLY A 141 19.69 11.37 -6.69
N LEU A 142 18.50 11.97 -6.63
CA LEU A 142 18.31 13.32 -6.08
C LEU A 142 18.58 13.39 -4.57
N LEU A 143 18.17 12.39 -3.81
CA LEU A 143 18.45 12.32 -2.37
C LEU A 143 19.93 12.17 -2.07
N SER A 144 20.70 11.54 -2.97
CA SER A 144 22.15 11.41 -2.84
C SER A 144 22.86 12.76 -3.01
N GLU A 145 22.33 13.66 -3.84
CA GLU A 145 22.79 15.05 -3.91
C GLU A 145 22.58 15.76 -2.56
N TRP A 146 21.42 15.56 -1.93
CA TRP A 146 21.12 16.14 -0.61
C TRP A 146 21.97 15.55 0.52
N SER A 147 22.24 14.24 0.50
CA SER A 147 22.95 13.57 1.57
C SER A 147 24.46 13.76 1.50
N GLY A 148 24.99 14.14 0.34
CA GLY A 148 26.42 14.30 0.11
C GLY A 148 27.12 12.95 0.25
N SER A 149 28.07 12.85 1.19
CA SER A 149 28.78 11.60 1.47
C SER A 149 28.02 10.63 2.37
N LYS A 150 26.85 11.02 2.89
CA LYS A 150 26.04 10.19 3.79
C LYS A 150 25.18 9.22 2.98
N GLN A 151 25.04 7.99 3.45
CA GLN A 151 24.09 7.02 2.92
C GLN A 151 22.65 7.44 3.23
N VAL A 152 21.75 7.24 2.27
CA VAL A 152 20.32 7.53 2.42
C VAL A 152 19.55 6.24 2.62
N ILE A 153 18.65 6.25 3.59
CA ILE A 153 17.65 5.19 3.81
C ILE A 153 16.27 5.76 3.48
N ILE A 154 15.58 5.10 2.56
CA ILE A 154 14.18 5.42 2.23
C ILE A 154 13.30 4.43 2.99
N ALA A 155 12.37 4.95 3.78
CA ALA A 155 11.33 4.14 4.42
C ALA A 155 9.96 4.66 3.99
N SER A 156 9.03 3.76 3.71
CA SER A 156 7.70 4.15 3.25
C SER A 156 6.59 3.48 4.06
N HIS A 157 5.52 4.22 4.30
CA HIS A 157 4.32 3.72 4.96
C HIS A 157 3.08 4.22 4.21
N PHE A 158 2.11 3.34 4.05
CA PHE A 158 0.86 3.64 3.36
C PHE A 158 -0.28 3.28 4.29
N PHE A 159 -0.96 4.29 4.82
CA PHE A 159 -2.14 4.05 5.64
C PHE A 159 -3.25 3.42 4.80
N TRP A 160 -4.11 2.64 5.46
CA TRP A 160 -5.22 1.98 4.78
C TRP A 160 -6.47 1.87 5.66
N SER A 161 -7.40 2.79 5.45
CA SER A 161 -8.72 2.86 6.09
C SER A 161 -9.63 1.64 5.84
N ALA A 162 -9.33 0.82 4.83
CA ALA A 162 -10.01 -0.45 4.58
C ALA A 162 -9.16 -1.67 5.03
N GLY A 163 -8.01 -1.43 5.65
CA GLY A 163 -7.13 -2.46 6.21
C GLY A 163 -7.43 -2.80 7.66
N THR A 164 -6.45 -3.39 8.34
CA THR A 164 -6.53 -3.70 9.77
C THR A 164 -6.29 -2.46 10.63
N PRO A 165 -6.66 -2.47 11.94
CA PRO A 165 -6.35 -1.35 12.84
C PRO A 165 -4.86 -0.98 12.87
N MET A 166 -3.96 -1.96 12.70
CA MET A 166 -2.52 -1.71 12.60
C MET A 166 -2.15 -0.86 11.38
N GLN A 167 -2.88 -0.98 10.26
CA GLN A 167 -2.63 -0.20 9.04
C GLN A 167 -3.21 1.22 9.09
N GLN A 168 -3.87 1.57 10.19
CA GLN A 168 -4.52 2.86 10.43
C GLN A 168 -3.94 3.55 11.67
N SER A 169 -3.00 2.93 12.37
CA SER A 169 -2.51 3.43 13.66
C SER A 169 -1.11 4.03 13.57
N GLN A 170 -0.77 4.85 14.57
CA GLN A 170 0.56 5.42 14.71
C GLN A 170 1.59 4.34 15.05
N GLU A 171 1.18 3.30 15.79
CA GLU A 171 2.02 2.14 16.06
C GLU A 171 2.44 1.46 14.75
N GLY A 172 1.50 1.23 13.83
CA GLY A 172 1.80 0.62 12.53
C GLY A 172 2.72 1.47 11.67
N LEU A 173 2.54 2.80 11.67
CA LEU A 173 3.45 3.74 11.02
C LEU A 173 4.87 3.57 11.56
N LEU A 174 5.07 3.70 12.88
CA LEU A 174 6.40 3.66 13.49
C LEU A 174 7.06 2.30 13.34
N ARG A 175 6.32 1.20 13.52
CA ARG A 175 6.82 -0.17 13.29
C ARG A 175 7.26 -0.37 11.84
N THR A 176 6.47 0.10 10.88
CA THR A 176 6.82 0.03 9.44
C THR A 176 8.11 0.79 9.15
N LEU A 177 8.22 2.04 9.64
CA LEU A 177 9.42 2.86 9.41
C LEU A 177 10.66 2.23 10.03
N LEU A 178 10.59 1.79 11.30
CA LEU A 178 11.71 1.14 11.99
C LEU A 178 12.10 -0.18 11.32
N TYR A 179 11.12 -0.97 10.87
CA TYR A 179 11.38 -2.18 10.10
C TYR A 179 12.16 -1.88 8.82
N GLU A 180 11.70 -0.91 8.01
CA GLU A 180 12.37 -0.54 6.77
C GLU A 180 13.78 0.02 7.00
N ILE A 181 13.98 0.78 8.08
CA ILE A 181 15.30 1.30 8.48
C ILE A 181 16.24 0.15 8.87
N PHE A 182 15.83 -0.69 9.81
CA PHE A 182 16.67 -1.76 10.35
C PHE A 182 16.94 -2.87 9.33
N ARG A 183 16.02 -3.12 8.38
CA ARG A 183 16.26 -4.05 7.28
C ARG A 183 17.37 -3.55 6.35
N GLN A 184 17.46 -2.23 6.13
CA GLN A 184 18.48 -1.61 5.27
C GLN A 184 19.80 -1.36 6.00
N CYS A 185 19.75 -1.16 7.33
CA CYS A 185 20.92 -0.92 8.15
C CYS A 185 20.78 -1.65 9.50
N SER A 186 21.09 -2.95 9.49
CA SER A 186 20.97 -3.81 10.67
C SER A 186 21.91 -3.44 11.81
N GLU A 187 23.02 -2.74 11.51
CA GLU A 187 23.98 -2.22 12.51
C GLU A 187 23.33 -1.26 13.52
N LEU A 188 22.17 -0.68 13.19
CA LEU A 188 21.41 0.19 14.07
C LEU A 188 20.62 -0.59 15.13
N ILE A 189 20.35 -1.88 14.93
CA ILE A 189 19.50 -2.66 15.83
C ILE A 189 20.12 -2.74 17.23
N THR A 190 21.39 -3.13 17.35
CA THR A 190 22.04 -3.31 18.65
C THR A 190 22.15 -2.01 19.46
N PRO A 191 22.60 -0.87 18.89
CA PRO A 191 22.66 0.40 19.60
C PRO A 191 21.30 0.94 20.07
N PHE A 192 20.23 0.76 19.28
CA PHE A 192 18.93 1.35 19.60
C PHE A 192 18.00 0.40 20.37
N CYS A 193 18.16 -0.91 20.17
CA CYS A 193 17.25 -1.93 20.68
C CYS A 193 17.92 -2.98 21.56
N GLY A 194 19.24 -2.93 21.83
CA GLY A 194 19.96 -3.96 22.59
C GLY A 194 19.44 -4.22 24.02
N ASN A 195 18.64 -3.32 24.57
CA ASN A 195 17.95 -3.52 25.86
C ASN A 195 16.69 -4.40 25.76
N ARG A 196 16.14 -4.57 24.56
CA ARG A 196 15.04 -5.50 24.27
C ARG A 196 15.65 -6.87 23.99
N ARG A 197 15.79 -7.69 25.03
CA ARG A 197 16.16 -9.09 24.88
C ARG A 197 14.93 -9.95 24.57
N PRO A 198 15.07 -11.07 23.85
CA PRO A 198 13.99 -12.02 23.72
C PRO A 198 13.53 -12.46 25.11
N ALA A 199 12.25 -12.35 25.41
CA ALA A 199 11.70 -12.82 26.67
C ALA A 199 11.78 -14.36 26.68
N GLN A 200 12.45 -14.94 27.69
CA GLN A 200 12.38 -16.38 27.92
C GLN A 200 11.02 -16.69 28.57
N GLY A 201 10.02 -17.01 27.76
CA GLY A 201 8.68 -17.41 28.22
C GLY A 201 7.67 -17.60 27.08
N GLU A 202 6.68 -18.45 27.31
CA GLU A 202 5.66 -18.90 26.34
C GLU A 202 4.67 -17.82 25.87
N GLU A 203 4.79 -16.57 26.33
CA GLU A 203 3.78 -15.51 26.11
C GLU A 203 3.97 -14.66 24.85
N SER A 204 4.82 -15.05 23.89
CA SER A 204 4.96 -14.30 22.63
C SER A 204 5.18 -15.22 21.43
N GLU A 205 4.40 -15.04 20.35
CA GLU A 205 4.54 -15.80 19.09
C GLU A 205 5.93 -15.64 18.43
N ASP A 206 6.68 -14.59 18.78
CA ASP A 206 7.97 -14.22 18.19
C ASP A 206 9.11 -14.00 19.21
N GLY A 207 8.90 -14.32 20.49
CA GLY A 207 9.93 -14.21 21.53
C GLY A 207 10.22 -12.80 22.07
N PHE A 208 9.48 -11.76 21.68
CA PHE A 208 9.64 -10.39 22.19
C PHE A 208 8.40 -9.88 22.93
N SER A 209 8.61 -9.01 23.92
CA SER A 209 7.52 -8.24 24.54
C SER A 209 6.80 -7.37 23.50
N PRO A 210 5.48 -7.15 23.61
CA PRO A 210 4.73 -6.27 22.73
C PRO A 210 5.39 -4.90 22.54
N TRP A 211 5.27 -4.35 21.34
CA TRP A 211 5.73 -2.98 21.07
C TRP A 211 4.78 -1.99 21.73
N ILE A 212 5.35 -1.02 22.46
CA ILE A 212 4.60 0.07 23.09
C ILE A 212 4.90 1.33 22.28
N LEU A 213 3.89 2.15 22.03
CA LEU A 213 4.01 3.36 21.21
C LEU A 213 5.13 4.31 21.68
N SER A 214 5.25 4.52 23.00
CA SER A 214 6.30 5.36 23.59
C SER A 214 7.71 4.84 23.29
N ASP A 215 7.91 3.52 23.27
CA ASP A 215 9.19 2.90 22.96
C ASP A 215 9.55 3.12 21.49
N LEU A 216 8.58 2.91 20.60
CA LEU A 216 8.75 3.13 19.15
C LEU A 216 9.11 4.59 18.85
N GLN A 217 8.41 5.54 19.47
CA GLN A 217 8.71 6.97 19.35
C GLN A 217 10.11 7.30 19.87
N ALA A 218 10.50 6.75 21.03
CA ALA A 218 11.82 6.96 21.61
C ALA A 218 12.93 6.40 20.72
N ILE A 219 12.73 5.22 20.14
CA ILE A 219 13.68 4.60 19.20
C ILE A 219 13.80 5.45 17.93
N LEU A 220 12.68 5.84 17.32
CA LEU A 220 12.72 6.64 16.10
C LEU A 220 13.37 8.01 16.32
N ARG A 221 13.10 8.66 17.48
CA ARG A 221 13.81 9.89 17.86
C ARG A 221 15.31 9.65 18.01
N LYS A 222 15.75 8.57 18.66
CA LYS A 222 17.18 8.23 18.76
C LYS A 222 17.81 8.04 17.38
N VAL A 223 17.12 7.36 16.45
CA VAL A 223 17.55 7.21 15.05
C VAL A 223 17.68 8.57 14.36
N ALA A 224 16.77 9.52 14.66
CA ALA A 224 16.81 10.87 14.10
C ALA A 224 17.95 11.75 14.68
N THR A 225 18.23 11.62 15.99
CA THR A 225 19.07 12.56 16.74
C THR A 225 20.49 12.07 17.01
N GLN A 226 20.74 10.76 17.10
CA GLN A 226 22.10 10.29 17.34
C GLN A 226 22.98 10.54 16.12
N GLU A 227 24.28 10.70 16.36
CA GLU A 227 25.33 10.73 15.36
C GLU A 227 25.43 9.38 14.61
N THR A 228 24.38 9.00 13.89
CA THR A 228 24.53 8.24 12.65
C THR A 228 25.22 9.19 11.67
N ALA A 229 26.49 9.51 11.92
CA ALA A 229 27.23 10.56 11.23
C ALA A 229 27.25 10.32 9.71
N SER A 230 27.06 9.07 9.30
CA SER A 230 27.00 8.58 7.93
C SER A 230 25.61 8.40 7.34
N LEU A 231 24.49 8.63 8.06
CA LEU A 231 23.14 8.35 7.55
C LEU A 231 22.25 9.59 7.44
N LYS A 232 21.35 9.56 6.46
CA LYS A 232 20.16 10.41 6.36
C LYS A 232 18.93 9.57 6.00
N PHE A 233 17.75 10.06 6.37
CA PHE A 233 16.50 9.34 6.17
C PHE A 233 15.52 10.15 5.31
N CYS A 234 14.83 9.46 4.41
CA CYS A 234 13.70 10.02 3.68
C CYS A 234 12.47 9.14 3.92
N PHE A 235 11.46 9.69 4.59
CA PHE A 235 10.20 8.97 4.84
C PHE A 235 9.14 9.39 3.84
N ILE A 236 8.44 8.41 3.29
CA ILE A 236 7.33 8.63 2.35
C ILE A 236 6.09 8.04 3.00
N ILE A 237 5.18 8.92 3.45
CA ILE A 237 4.02 8.53 4.23
C ILE A 237 2.76 8.94 3.46
N ASP A 238 2.01 7.95 2.98
CA ASP A 238 0.80 8.15 2.20
C ASP A 238 -0.46 8.01 3.05
N GLY A 239 -1.40 8.94 2.85
CA GLY A 239 -2.76 8.84 3.37
C GLY A 239 -2.90 9.21 4.84
N LEU A 240 -2.36 10.36 5.27
CA LEU A 240 -2.55 10.81 6.66
C LEU A 240 -4.04 10.97 7.02
N ASP A 241 -4.90 11.26 6.05
CA ASP A 241 -6.35 11.31 6.25
C ASP A 241 -6.99 9.92 6.47
N GLU A 242 -6.23 8.84 6.33
CA GLU A 242 -6.67 7.48 6.67
C GLU A 242 -6.24 7.04 8.09
N TYR A 243 -5.53 7.90 8.83
CA TYR A 243 -5.14 7.65 10.21
C TYR A 243 -6.37 7.64 11.13
N ASP A 244 -6.49 6.59 11.93
CA ASP A 244 -7.56 6.45 12.94
C ASP A 244 -7.03 6.91 14.31
N GLY A 245 -7.03 8.23 14.51
CA GLY A 245 -6.59 8.88 15.74
C GLY A 245 -6.62 10.41 15.66
N ASP A 246 -5.88 11.07 16.55
CA ASP A 246 -5.79 12.53 16.57
C ASP A 246 -4.81 13.04 15.49
N HIS A 247 -5.37 13.61 14.43
CA HIS A 247 -4.61 14.16 13.31
C HIS A 247 -3.70 15.33 13.73
N TYR A 248 -4.10 16.14 14.71
CA TYR A 248 -3.27 17.24 15.20
C TYR A 248 -2.04 16.70 15.93
N GLU A 249 -2.23 15.72 16.82
CA GLU A 249 -1.13 15.07 17.52
C GLU A 249 -0.16 14.40 16.52
N LEU A 250 -0.68 13.69 15.52
CA LEU A 250 0.14 13.08 14.48
C LEU A 250 0.97 14.13 13.72
N CYS A 251 0.36 15.25 13.33
CA CYS A 251 1.07 16.32 12.63
C CYS A 251 2.21 16.90 13.47
N GLU A 252 1.99 17.12 14.77
CA GLU A 252 3.02 17.62 15.69
C GLU A 252 4.17 16.62 15.86
N VAL A 253 3.89 15.32 15.96
CA VAL A 253 4.92 14.28 16.01
C VAL A 253 5.77 14.26 14.73
N LEU A 254 5.13 14.35 13.56
CA LEU A 254 5.85 14.38 12.28
C LEU A 254 6.71 15.64 12.12
N LYS A 255 6.20 16.80 12.55
CA LYS A 255 6.96 18.06 12.59
C LYS A 255 8.15 18.00 13.56
N ASP A 256 8.00 17.34 14.70
CA ASP A 256 9.09 17.17 15.68
C ASP A 256 10.25 16.37 15.09
N LEU A 257 9.95 15.28 14.38
CA LEU A 257 10.96 14.38 13.81
C LEU A 257 11.85 15.06 12.74
N VAL A 258 11.29 15.96 11.93
CA VAL A 258 12.06 16.66 10.88
C VAL A 258 13.00 17.76 11.42
N LYS A 259 12.81 18.22 12.67
CA LYS A 259 13.68 19.24 13.29
C LYS A 259 15.13 18.80 13.44
N SER A 260 15.39 17.49 13.41
CA SER A 260 16.75 16.92 13.49
C SER A 260 17.64 17.28 12.28
N GLY A 261 17.06 17.65 11.13
CA GLY A 261 17.78 17.92 9.89
C GLY A 261 18.35 16.68 9.17
N ASN A 262 18.30 15.50 9.82
CA ASN A 262 18.70 14.22 9.22
C ASN A 262 17.53 13.51 8.53
N ILE A 263 16.30 14.00 8.71
CA ILE A 263 15.07 13.41 8.19
C ILE A 263 14.41 14.37 7.20
N LYS A 264 14.08 13.84 6.03
CA LYS A 264 13.08 14.40 5.10
C LYS A 264 11.80 13.58 5.19
N MET A 265 10.65 14.23 4.99
CA MET A 265 9.37 13.55 4.88
C MET A 265 8.57 14.05 3.69
N CYS A 266 8.13 13.13 2.82
CA CYS A 266 7.08 13.40 1.85
C CYS A 266 5.77 12.82 2.41
N LEU A 267 4.78 13.67 2.65
CA LEU A 267 3.50 13.30 3.24
C LEU A 267 2.39 13.49 2.23
N SER A 268 1.38 12.62 2.24
CA SER A 268 0.18 12.82 1.43
C SER A 268 -1.10 12.82 2.26
N SER A 269 -2.07 13.64 1.87
CA SER A 269 -3.42 13.60 2.43
C SER A 269 -4.46 14.27 1.53
N ARG A 270 -5.74 14.16 1.89
CA ARG A 270 -6.79 15.07 1.40
C ARG A 270 -6.58 16.48 1.97
N PRO A 271 -7.10 17.54 1.31
CA PRO A 271 -7.01 18.92 1.78
C PRO A 271 -8.00 19.18 2.93
N TRP A 272 -7.91 18.40 4.02
CA TRP A 272 -8.66 18.68 5.25
C TRP A 272 -8.01 19.85 5.98
N ASN A 273 -8.82 20.63 6.70
CA ASN A 273 -8.37 21.85 7.38
C ASN A 273 -7.17 21.60 8.30
N VAL A 274 -7.14 20.48 9.03
CA VAL A 274 -6.01 20.12 9.91
C VAL A 274 -4.68 20.01 9.15
N PHE A 275 -4.69 19.50 7.91
CA PHE A 275 -3.47 19.37 7.10
C PHE A 275 -3.12 20.66 6.35
N GLU A 276 -4.13 21.43 5.91
CA GLU A 276 -3.92 22.77 5.34
C GLU A 276 -3.30 23.71 6.39
N GLU A 277 -3.79 23.67 7.63
CA GLU A 277 -3.23 24.41 8.76
C GLU A 277 -1.82 23.91 9.10
N ALA A 278 -1.60 22.58 9.11
CA ALA A 278 -0.32 22.02 9.49
C ALA A 278 0.79 22.20 8.45
N PHE A 279 0.47 22.10 7.16
CA PHE A 279 1.44 21.96 6.06
C PHE A 279 1.17 22.87 4.85
N GLY A 280 0.04 23.57 4.82
CA GLY A 280 -0.41 24.34 3.65
C GLY A 280 0.20 25.74 3.52
N GLU A 281 0.87 26.28 4.54
CA GLU A 281 1.44 27.64 4.46
C GLU A 281 2.68 27.74 3.56
N ASP A 282 3.47 26.67 3.49
CA ASP A 282 4.69 26.62 2.67
C ASP A 282 4.37 26.29 1.21
N LEU A 283 4.34 27.32 0.37
CA LEU A 283 4.02 27.19 -1.06
C LEU A 283 5.13 26.51 -1.88
N GLU A 284 6.35 26.42 -1.36
CA GLU A 284 7.49 25.81 -2.06
C GLU A 284 7.61 24.32 -1.74
N ASN A 285 7.12 23.90 -0.58
CA ASN A 285 7.12 22.50 -0.13
C ASN A 285 5.72 21.86 -0.14
N LYS A 286 4.85 22.28 -1.06
CA LYS A 286 3.55 21.63 -1.28
C LYS A 286 3.18 21.53 -2.75
N LEU A 287 2.31 20.58 -3.07
CA LEU A 287 1.60 20.54 -4.35
C LEU A 287 0.19 19.98 -4.20
N TYR A 288 -0.66 20.37 -5.15
CA TYR A 288 -1.97 19.76 -5.35
C TYR A 288 -1.94 18.91 -6.62
N ILE A 289 -2.03 17.59 -6.47
CA ILE A 289 -1.75 16.68 -7.60
C ILE A 289 -2.77 16.79 -8.74
N GLN A 290 -4.03 17.16 -8.45
CA GLN A 290 -5.05 17.36 -9.47
C GLN A 290 -4.69 18.46 -10.50
N ASP A 291 -3.82 19.40 -10.12
CA ASP A 291 -3.44 20.54 -10.96
C ASP A 291 -2.27 20.20 -11.89
N LEU A 292 -1.58 19.08 -11.64
CA LEU A 292 -0.38 18.66 -12.36
C LEU A 292 -0.62 17.43 -13.27
N THR A 293 -1.79 16.81 -13.16
CA THR A 293 -2.08 15.51 -13.80
C THR A 293 -2.83 15.62 -15.13
N ARG A 294 -3.05 16.83 -15.68
CA ARG A 294 -3.78 17.00 -16.95
C ARG A 294 -3.19 16.17 -18.09
N ASN A 295 -1.88 16.28 -18.32
CA ASN A 295 -1.19 15.55 -19.39
C ASN A 295 -1.16 14.04 -19.13
N ASP A 296 -1.05 13.65 -17.87
CA ASP A 296 -1.11 12.24 -17.45
C ASP A 296 -2.49 11.63 -17.76
N ILE A 297 -3.58 12.37 -17.46
CA ILE A 297 -4.96 11.98 -17.77
C ILE A 297 -5.18 11.91 -19.29
N LEU A 298 -4.66 12.86 -20.05
CA LEU A 298 -4.73 12.88 -21.51
C LEU A 298 -4.09 11.63 -22.11
N GLU A 299 -2.87 11.31 -21.69
CA GLU A 299 -2.14 10.15 -22.20
C GLU A 299 -2.78 8.83 -21.75
N TYR A 300 -3.22 8.75 -20.49
CA TYR A 300 -3.98 7.60 -20.00
C TYR A 300 -5.26 7.37 -20.81
N THR A 301 -6.03 8.43 -21.09
CA THR A 301 -7.26 8.36 -21.87
C THR A 301 -6.99 7.87 -23.29
N ARG A 302 -5.94 8.40 -23.94
CA ARG A 302 -5.49 7.93 -25.26
C ARG A 302 -5.17 6.44 -25.24
N CYS A 303 -4.28 6.00 -24.35
CA CYS A 303 -3.91 4.59 -24.26
C CYS A 303 -5.14 3.70 -24.08
N ARG A 304 -6.01 4.04 -23.12
CA ARG A 304 -7.19 3.23 -22.82
C ARG A 304 -8.19 3.15 -23.96
N LEU A 305 -8.40 4.23 -24.71
CA LEU A 305 -9.35 4.23 -25.82
C LEU A 305 -8.75 3.63 -27.10
N TYR A 306 -7.48 3.95 -27.41
CA TYR A 306 -6.81 3.52 -28.65
C TYR A 306 -6.56 2.02 -28.70
N GLU A 307 -6.36 1.38 -27.53
CA GLU A 307 -6.24 -0.08 -27.41
C GLU A 307 -7.52 -0.83 -27.79
N HIS A 308 -8.67 -0.17 -27.80
CA HIS A 308 -9.92 -0.84 -28.10
C HIS A 308 -10.04 -1.13 -29.61
N ARG A 309 -10.31 -2.39 -29.97
CA ARG A 309 -10.33 -2.85 -31.38
C ARG A 309 -11.26 -2.05 -32.32
N ARG A 310 -12.34 -1.49 -31.78
CA ARG A 310 -13.32 -0.66 -32.52
C ARG A 310 -12.95 0.82 -32.61
N TRP A 311 -11.94 1.28 -31.88
CA TRP A 311 -11.57 2.69 -31.82
C TRP A 311 -11.24 3.29 -33.21
N PRO A 312 -10.42 2.63 -34.07
CA PRO A 312 -10.09 3.18 -35.38
C PRO A 312 -11.31 3.38 -36.29
N SER A 313 -12.35 2.56 -36.12
CA SER A 313 -13.60 2.67 -36.90
C SER A 313 -14.55 3.74 -36.35
N LEU A 314 -14.52 3.99 -35.04
CA LEU A 314 -15.39 4.99 -34.40
C LEU A 314 -14.84 6.41 -34.63
N ALA A 315 -13.56 6.61 -34.34
CA ALA A 315 -12.91 7.91 -34.38
C ALA A 315 -11.95 8.00 -35.58
N ALA A 316 -12.45 7.64 -36.76
CA ALA A 316 -11.68 7.63 -38.01
C ALA A 316 -11.16 9.04 -38.38
N ASN A 317 -11.84 10.09 -37.89
CA ASN A 317 -11.40 11.47 -38.01
C ASN A 317 -10.62 11.91 -36.76
N ALA A 318 -9.40 12.42 -36.97
CA ALA A 318 -8.54 12.93 -35.90
C ALA A 318 -9.21 14.03 -35.06
N SER A 319 -10.06 14.87 -35.66
CA SER A 319 -10.79 15.92 -34.93
C SER A 319 -11.80 15.35 -33.93
N GLN A 320 -12.52 14.29 -34.30
CA GLN A 320 -13.46 13.59 -33.41
C GLN A 320 -12.73 12.90 -32.25
N SER A 321 -11.64 12.19 -32.57
CA SER A 321 -10.78 11.56 -31.56
C SER A 321 -10.26 12.57 -30.55
N ASN A 322 -9.68 13.68 -31.04
CA ASN A 322 -9.09 14.72 -30.21
C ASN A 322 -10.14 15.42 -29.35
N TRP A 323 -11.30 15.75 -29.92
CA TRP A 323 -12.39 16.37 -29.17
C TRP A 323 -12.83 15.48 -28.01
N LEU A 324 -13.08 14.19 -28.24
CA LEU A 324 -13.55 13.29 -27.19
C LEU A 324 -12.53 13.15 -26.04
N ILE A 325 -11.24 13.06 -26.39
CA ILE A 325 -10.17 12.98 -25.40
C ILE A 325 -10.08 14.28 -24.59
N GLU A 326 -10.06 15.44 -25.24
CA GLU A 326 -9.98 16.74 -24.55
C GLU A 326 -11.20 16.99 -23.67
N GLU A 327 -12.39 16.55 -24.08
CA GLU A 327 -13.61 16.65 -23.29
C GLU A 327 -13.53 15.81 -22.01
N ILE A 328 -13.04 14.57 -22.11
CA ILE A 328 -12.78 13.71 -20.94
C ILE A 328 -11.78 14.38 -19.99
N VAL A 329 -10.65 14.88 -20.53
CA VAL A 329 -9.60 15.52 -19.73
C VAL A 329 -10.12 16.76 -19.00
N THR A 330 -10.95 17.55 -19.69
CA THR A 330 -11.51 18.79 -19.14
C THR A 330 -12.50 18.48 -18.01
N ARG A 331 -13.40 17.52 -18.23
CA ARG A 331 -14.41 17.14 -17.23
C ARG A 331 -13.84 16.35 -16.05
N ALA A 332 -12.69 15.71 -16.21
CA ALA A 332 -12.05 15.00 -15.12
C ALA A 332 -11.68 15.90 -13.94
N CYS A 333 -11.42 17.20 -14.17
CA CYS A 333 -11.00 18.17 -13.15
C CYS A 333 -9.87 17.64 -12.23
N GLY A 334 -8.95 16.85 -12.81
CA GLY A 334 -7.81 16.20 -12.15
C GLY A 334 -8.14 14.98 -11.27
N VAL A 335 -9.34 14.39 -11.43
CA VAL A 335 -9.79 13.20 -10.69
C VAL A 335 -9.57 11.94 -11.54
N PHE A 336 -8.45 11.26 -11.35
CA PHE A 336 -8.08 10.04 -12.07
C PHE A 336 -9.10 8.89 -11.95
N LEU A 337 -9.73 8.73 -10.77
CA LEU A 337 -10.77 7.71 -10.57
C LEU A 337 -11.97 7.92 -11.49
N TRP A 338 -12.35 9.18 -11.75
CA TRP A 338 -13.41 9.51 -12.68
C TRP A 338 -13.05 9.08 -14.10
N VAL A 339 -11.82 9.38 -14.54
CA VAL A 339 -11.30 9.00 -15.86
C VAL A 339 -11.26 7.49 -16.02
N PHE A 340 -10.84 6.76 -14.99
CA PHE A 340 -10.85 5.30 -14.98
C PHE A 340 -12.27 4.75 -15.23
N LEU A 341 -13.27 5.27 -14.51
CA LEU A 341 -14.67 4.85 -14.65
C LEU A 341 -15.26 5.23 -16.01
N VAL A 342 -15.04 6.46 -16.47
CA VAL A 342 -15.52 6.94 -17.76
C VAL A 342 -14.92 6.13 -18.90
N THR A 343 -13.59 5.93 -18.93
CA THR A 343 -12.96 5.14 -19.99
C THR A 343 -13.40 3.69 -19.96
N LYS A 344 -13.63 3.09 -18.78
CA LYS A 344 -14.24 1.76 -18.64
C LYS A 344 -15.62 1.72 -19.29
N LEU A 345 -16.54 2.61 -18.90
CA LEU A 345 -17.90 2.63 -19.42
C LEU A 345 -17.94 2.97 -20.91
N LEU A 346 -17.12 3.89 -21.40
CA LEU A 346 -17.02 4.19 -22.85
C LEU A 346 -16.56 2.96 -23.65
N ARG A 347 -15.59 2.19 -23.14
CA ARG A 347 -15.18 0.92 -23.77
C ARG A 347 -16.29 -0.12 -23.81
N GLU A 348 -17.19 -0.15 -22.83
CA GLU A 348 -18.40 -0.99 -22.88
C GLU A 348 -19.31 -0.56 -24.05
N GLY A 349 -19.52 0.76 -24.24
CA GLY A 349 -20.26 1.28 -25.39
C GLY A 349 -19.62 0.90 -26.74
N LEU A 350 -18.29 0.99 -26.83
CA LEU A 350 -17.54 0.53 -28.01
C LEU A 350 -17.77 -0.96 -28.30
N THR A 351 -17.88 -1.78 -27.26
CA THR A 351 -18.17 -3.21 -27.34
C THR A 351 -19.60 -3.45 -27.83
N ASN A 352 -20.55 -2.63 -27.37
CA ASN A 352 -21.95 -2.64 -27.80
C ASN A 352 -22.19 -2.07 -29.22
N ARG A 353 -21.12 -1.60 -29.87
CA ARG A 353 -21.12 -0.99 -31.21
C ARG A 353 -21.85 0.35 -31.29
N ASP A 354 -21.96 1.06 -30.18
CA ASP A 354 -22.38 2.47 -30.11
C ASP A 354 -21.63 3.30 -31.18
N ASP A 355 -22.35 4.19 -31.85
CA ASP A 355 -21.74 5.13 -32.80
C ASP A 355 -21.09 6.33 -32.09
N PHE A 356 -20.46 7.24 -32.85
CA PHE A 356 -19.78 8.39 -32.24
C PHE A 356 -20.76 9.30 -31.47
N SER A 357 -21.99 9.46 -31.96
CA SER A 357 -23.01 10.28 -31.28
C SER A 357 -23.47 9.63 -29.99
N ASP A 358 -23.68 8.32 -29.98
CA ASP A 358 -23.99 7.55 -28.77
C ASP A 358 -22.87 7.71 -27.72
N ILE A 359 -21.61 7.58 -28.13
CA ILE A 359 -20.46 7.75 -27.24
C ILE A 359 -20.38 9.17 -26.66
N CYS A 360 -20.66 10.21 -27.47
CA CYS A 360 -20.75 11.59 -26.98
C CYS A 360 -21.87 11.76 -25.95
N ARG A 361 -23.08 11.27 -26.25
CA ARG A 361 -24.23 11.32 -25.33
C ARG A 361 -23.96 10.58 -24.03
N ARG A 362 -23.26 9.44 -24.09
CA ARG A 362 -22.86 8.71 -22.88
C ARG A 362 -21.88 9.53 -22.05
N LEU A 363 -20.85 10.11 -22.67
CA LEU A 363 -19.91 10.99 -21.99
C LEU A 363 -20.66 12.15 -21.32
N GLU A 364 -21.50 12.88 -22.05
CA GLU A 364 -22.35 13.97 -21.55
C GLU A 364 -23.16 13.56 -20.31
N SER A 365 -23.71 12.34 -20.31
CA SER A 365 -24.51 11.81 -19.20
C SER A 365 -23.73 11.48 -17.91
N PHE A 366 -22.40 11.43 -17.94
CA PHE A 366 -21.62 11.06 -16.75
C PHE A 366 -21.43 12.25 -15.79
N PRO A 367 -21.88 12.17 -14.52
CA PRO A 367 -21.71 13.24 -13.55
C PRO A 367 -20.23 13.50 -13.28
N VAL A 368 -19.85 14.75 -13.05
CA VAL A 368 -18.46 15.12 -12.74
C VAL A 368 -18.12 14.75 -11.28
N GLU A 369 -19.10 14.89 -10.38
CA GLU A 369 -18.99 14.53 -8.98
C GLU A 369 -19.02 13.01 -8.80
N LEU A 370 -17.96 12.46 -8.17
CA LEU A 370 -17.79 11.02 -7.99
C LEU A 370 -18.97 10.37 -7.24
N GLU A 371 -19.53 11.02 -6.22
CA GLU A 371 -20.64 10.48 -5.42
C GLU A 371 -21.90 10.29 -6.28
N VAL A 372 -22.24 11.29 -7.09
CA VAL A 372 -23.35 11.23 -8.04
C VAL A 372 -23.08 10.17 -9.10
N PHE A 373 -21.83 10.07 -9.56
CA PHE A 373 -21.44 9.06 -10.54
C PHE A 373 -21.52 7.63 -9.98
N PHE A 374 -21.07 7.39 -8.74
CA PHE A 374 -21.22 6.10 -8.06
C PHE A 374 -22.68 5.71 -7.92
N ARG A 375 -23.55 6.67 -7.54
CA ARG A 375 -25.00 6.44 -7.50
C ARG A 375 -25.56 6.05 -8.87
N GLN A 376 -25.17 6.74 -9.93
CA GLN A 376 -25.58 6.41 -11.29
C GLN A 376 -25.12 5.00 -11.70
N ILE A 377 -23.90 4.61 -11.33
CA ILE A 377 -23.37 3.26 -11.55
C ILE A 377 -24.24 2.22 -10.82
N LEU A 378 -24.55 2.42 -9.54
CA LEU A 378 -25.41 1.50 -8.77
C LEU A 378 -26.84 1.43 -9.32
N ASN A 379 -27.40 2.56 -9.76
CA ASN A 379 -28.72 2.59 -10.41
C ASN A 379 -28.74 1.86 -11.76
N SER A 380 -27.61 1.77 -12.45
CA SER A 380 -27.46 1.04 -13.72
C SER A 380 -27.37 -0.49 -13.56
N VAL A 381 -27.29 -0.99 -12.33
CA VAL A 381 -27.39 -2.42 -12.05
C VAL A 381 -28.80 -2.89 -12.42
N GLU A 382 -28.90 -4.09 -13.00
CA GLU A 382 -30.19 -4.64 -13.38
C GLU A 382 -31.09 -4.81 -12.14
N PRO A 383 -32.37 -4.43 -12.18
CA PRO A 383 -33.26 -4.52 -11.01
C PRO A 383 -33.32 -5.91 -10.37
N PHE A 384 -33.16 -6.97 -11.17
CA PHE A 384 -33.07 -8.34 -10.69
C PHE A 384 -31.94 -8.54 -9.65
N TYR A 385 -30.83 -7.82 -9.78
CA TYR A 385 -29.69 -7.92 -8.86
C TYR A 385 -29.74 -6.92 -7.71
N TYR A 386 -30.76 -6.07 -7.56
CA TYR A 386 -30.78 -5.02 -6.53
C TYR A 386 -30.65 -5.56 -5.10
N ASN A 387 -31.31 -6.68 -4.81
CA ASN A 387 -31.21 -7.31 -3.51
C ASN A 387 -29.77 -7.78 -3.24
N LYS A 388 -29.20 -8.58 -4.17
CA LYS A 388 -27.84 -9.09 -4.07
C LYS A 388 -26.79 -7.99 -4.05
N MET A 389 -26.97 -6.92 -4.82
CA MET A 389 -26.13 -5.72 -4.78
C MET A 389 -26.18 -5.10 -3.38
N SER A 390 -27.38 -4.84 -2.88
CA SER A 390 -27.57 -4.15 -1.61
C SER A 390 -26.94 -4.90 -0.44
N THR A 391 -27.30 -6.18 -0.25
CA THR A 391 -26.79 -6.96 0.88
C THR A 391 -25.29 -7.21 0.79
N THR A 392 -24.75 -7.40 -0.43
CA THR A 392 -23.30 -7.54 -0.66
C THR A 392 -22.57 -6.30 -0.18
N LEU A 393 -23.02 -5.10 -0.60
CA LEU A 393 -22.41 -3.85 -0.18
C LEU A 393 -22.55 -3.63 1.33
N GLN A 394 -23.72 -3.90 1.90
CA GLN A 394 -23.93 -3.76 3.35
C GLN A 394 -23.02 -4.68 4.17
N ILE A 395 -22.83 -5.93 3.73
CA ILE A 395 -21.87 -6.86 4.35
C ILE A 395 -20.44 -6.34 4.24
N THR A 396 -20.02 -5.87 3.06
CA THR A 396 -18.68 -5.30 2.88
C THR A 396 -18.45 -4.06 3.74
N ILE A 397 -19.46 -3.20 3.91
CA ILE A 397 -19.37 -1.98 4.73
C ILE A 397 -19.26 -2.31 6.21
N ALA A 398 -20.03 -3.30 6.68
CA ALA A 398 -20.14 -3.64 8.10
C ALA A 398 -19.03 -4.58 8.59
N ALA A 399 -18.33 -5.27 7.67
CA ALA A 399 -17.20 -6.10 8.03
C ALA A 399 -16.06 -5.25 8.65
N PRO A 400 -15.48 -5.67 9.78
CA PRO A 400 -14.36 -4.97 10.42
C PRO A 400 -13.06 -5.03 9.60
N GLU A 401 -12.95 -6.02 8.72
CA GLU A 401 -11.82 -6.21 7.82
C GLU A 401 -12.31 -6.73 6.46
N PRO A 402 -11.53 -6.57 5.38
CA PRO A 402 -11.87 -7.10 4.06
C PRO A 402 -12.13 -8.60 4.08
N LEU A 403 -13.30 -9.00 3.60
CA LEU A 403 -13.71 -10.40 3.59
C LEU A 403 -13.18 -11.14 2.37
N HIS A 404 -12.83 -12.41 2.57
CA HIS A 404 -12.55 -13.34 1.49
C HIS A 404 -13.82 -13.63 0.65
N ALA A 405 -13.66 -13.98 -0.63
CA ALA A 405 -14.75 -14.28 -1.56
C ALA A 405 -15.74 -15.35 -1.06
N MET A 406 -15.26 -16.28 -0.23
CA MET A 406 -16.09 -17.27 0.46
C MET A 406 -17.25 -16.64 1.23
N ALA A 407 -17.03 -15.49 1.86
CA ALA A 407 -18.06 -14.80 2.63
C ALA A 407 -19.28 -14.47 1.77
N TYR A 408 -19.04 -13.93 0.57
CA TYR A 408 -20.08 -13.56 -0.38
C TYR A 408 -20.71 -14.78 -1.05
N TYR A 409 -19.94 -15.87 -1.21
CA TYR A 409 -20.47 -17.13 -1.70
C TYR A 409 -21.46 -17.76 -0.71
N PHE A 410 -21.14 -17.75 0.58
CA PHE A 410 -22.05 -18.22 1.63
C PHE A 410 -23.25 -17.30 1.81
N HIS A 411 -23.03 -15.99 1.72
CA HIS A 411 -24.13 -15.02 1.69
C HIS A 411 -25.10 -15.30 0.53
N ASP A 412 -24.58 -15.69 -0.63
CA ASP A 412 -25.42 -16.08 -1.77
C ASP A 412 -26.27 -17.33 -1.49
N GLN A 413 -25.84 -18.25 -0.63
CA GLN A 413 -26.62 -19.45 -0.30
C GLN A 413 -27.87 -19.12 0.52
N GLU A 414 -27.82 -18.07 1.35
CA GLU A 414 -28.96 -17.63 2.18
C GLU A 414 -30.19 -17.26 1.34
N TYR A 415 -30.01 -16.93 0.07
CA TYR A 415 -31.10 -16.63 -0.86
C TYR A 415 -31.90 -17.86 -1.28
N ASP A 416 -31.25 -19.02 -1.34
CA ASP A 416 -31.85 -20.27 -1.78
C ASP A 416 -32.32 -21.10 -0.58
N ASP A 417 -31.62 -21.01 0.55
CA ASP A 417 -31.90 -21.73 1.79
C ASP A 417 -31.50 -20.87 3.01
N GLU A 418 -32.47 -20.41 3.80
CA GLU A 418 -32.21 -19.62 5.01
C GLU A 418 -31.46 -20.44 6.09
N ASP A 419 -31.57 -21.77 6.05
CA ASP A 419 -31.01 -22.73 7.00
C ASP A 419 -29.76 -23.45 6.45
N TYR A 420 -29.17 -22.96 5.34
CA TYR A 420 -28.02 -23.59 4.66
C TYR A 420 -26.86 -23.95 5.61
N LEU A 421 -26.69 -23.15 6.68
CA LEU A 421 -25.64 -23.33 7.66
C LEU A 421 -25.75 -24.67 8.39
N PHE A 422 -26.96 -25.19 8.63
CA PHE A 422 -27.17 -26.48 9.28
C PHE A 422 -26.85 -27.66 8.36
N HIS A 423 -26.96 -27.45 7.04
CA HIS A 423 -26.67 -28.44 6.02
C HIS A 423 -25.22 -28.39 5.53
N LEU A 424 -24.50 -27.30 5.83
CA LEU A 424 -23.10 -27.12 5.43
C LEU A 424 -22.19 -28.14 6.15
N PRO A 425 -21.42 -28.97 5.41
CA PRO A 425 -20.51 -29.93 6.01
C PRO A 425 -19.34 -29.23 6.70
N ILE A 426 -18.87 -29.80 7.81
CA ILE A 426 -17.67 -29.32 8.51
C ILE A 426 -16.45 -29.96 7.86
N ARG A 427 -15.74 -29.19 7.02
CA ARG A 427 -14.54 -29.65 6.34
C ARG A 427 -13.75 -28.48 5.76
N PRO A 428 -12.43 -28.62 5.60
CA PRO A 428 -11.66 -27.59 4.91
C PRO A 428 -12.14 -27.41 3.47
N PHE A 429 -12.21 -26.15 3.04
CA PHE A 429 -12.43 -25.77 1.65
C PHE A 429 -11.17 -26.10 0.85
N SER A 430 -11.29 -26.93 -0.19
CA SER A 430 -10.13 -27.32 -1.00
C SER A 430 -9.64 -26.15 -1.86
N ARG A 431 -8.34 -26.17 -2.24
CA ARG A 431 -7.75 -25.12 -3.10
C ARG A 431 -8.45 -25.01 -4.45
N ASP A 432 -8.93 -26.12 -5.01
CA ASP A 432 -9.63 -26.14 -6.29
C ASP A 432 -11.05 -25.57 -6.18
N GLU A 433 -11.74 -25.83 -5.08
CA GLU A 433 -13.04 -25.22 -4.79
C GLU A 433 -12.89 -23.71 -4.62
N ASP A 434 -11.88 -23.28 -3.86
CA ASP A 434 -11.58 -21.87 -3.65
C ASP A 434 -11.27 -21.16 -4.97
N LYS A 435 -10.42 -21.77 -5.83
CA LYS A 435 -10.11 -21.20 -7.14
C LYS A 435 -11.36 -21.02 -8.02
N ARG A 436 -12.23 -22.04 -8.10
CA ARG A 436 -13.48 -21.96 -8.87
C ARG A 436 -14.42 -20.90 -8.31
N LEU A 437 -14.58 -20.87 -6.98
CA LEU A 437 -15.39 -19.88 -6.29
C LEU A 437 -14.90 -18.46 -6.60
N ARG A 438 -13.59 -18.23 -6.54
CA ARG A 438 -12.97 -16.95 -6.88
C ARG A 438 -13.26 -16.56 -8.33
N GLU A 439 -13.11 -17.48 -9.28
CA GLU A 439 -13.41 -17.22 -10.70
C GLU A 439 -14.86 -16.76 -10.90
N ASP A 440 -15.83 -17.45 -10.30
CA ASP A 440 -17.25 -17.09 -10.38
C ASP A 440 -17.57 -15.77 -9.65
N MET A 441 -16.94 -15.54 -8.50
CA MET A 441 -17.22 -14.37 -7.68
C MET A 441 -16.79 -13.07 -8.36
N ILE A 442 -15.76 -13.07 -9.22
CA ILE A 442 -15.40 -11.89 -10.03
C ILE A 442 -16.60 -11.44 -10.87
N TRP A 443 -17.26 -12.38 -11.55
CA TRP A 443 -18.39 -12.07 -12.44
C TRP A 443 -19.61 -11.63 -11.64
N ARG A 444 -19.88 -12.30 -10.51
CA ARG A 444 -20.99 -11.95 -9.60
C ARG A 444 -20.82 -10.56 -9.01
N LEU A 445 -19.62 -10.22 -8.52
CA LEU A 445 -19.33 -8.89 -8.01
C LEU A 445 -19.48 -7.83 -9.11
N ASN A 446 -19.00 -8.10 -10.32
CA ASN A 446 -19.13 -7.13 -11.42
C ASN A 446 -20.59 -6.95 -11.87
N SER A 447 -21.42 -8.00 -11.93
CA SER A 447 -22.83 -7.84 -12.30
C SER A 447 -23.65 -7.09 -11.26
N ARG A 448 -23.29 -7.23 -9.97
CA ARG A 448 -24.00 -6.62 -8.84
C ARG A 448 -23.51 -5.22 -8.49
N THR A 449 -22.24 -4.93 -8.69
CA THR A 449 -21.61 -3.68 -8.21
C THR A 449 -20.98 -2.87 -9.33
N ARG A 450 -21.00 -3.37 -10.57
CA ARG A 450 -20.39 -2.73 -11.77
C ARG A 450 -18.91 -2.38 -11.59
N GLY A 451 -18.22 -3.09 -10.70
CA GLY A 451 -16.81 -2.91 -10.38
C GLY A 451 -16.54 -1.81 -9.35
N LEU A 452 -17.53 -1.42 -8.54
CA LEU A 452 -17.30 -0.64 -7.32
C LEU A 452 -16.72 -1.51 -6.19
N LEU A 453 -16.92 -2.82 -6.25
CA LEU A 453 -16.12 -3.82 -5.52
C LEU A 453 -15.18 -4.54 -6.46
N GLU A 454 -13.96 -4.79 -6.00
CA GLU A 454 -12.94 -5.56 -6.69
C GLU A 454 -12.43 -6.69 -5.79
N MET A 455 -12.03 -7.80 -6.41
CA MET A 455 -11.40 -8.91 -5.71
C MET A 455 -9.94 -9.05 -6.14
N ASN A 456 -9.05 -9.11 -5.16
CA ASN A 456 -7.67 -9.49 -5.39
C ASN A 456 -7.63 -10.97 -5.80
N ARG A 457 -7.16 -11.27 -7.01
CA ARG A 457 -7.21 -12.62 -7.59
C ARG A 457 -6.36 -13.63 -6.83
N GLU A 458 -5.25 -13.19 -6.24
CA GLU A 458 -4.30 -14.05 -5.55
C GLU A 458 -4.80 -14.44 -4.15
N SER A 459 -5.22 -13.44 -3.38
CA SER A 459 -5.69 -13.61 -2.00
C SER A 459 -7.18 -13.93 -1.87
N GLY A 460 -7.98 -13.70 -2.91
CA GLY A 460 -9.45 -13.83 -2.87
C GLY A 460 -10.16 -12.77 -2.01
N THR A 461 -9.44 -11.76 -1.53
CA THR A 461 -10.00 -10.72 -0.67
C THR A 461 -10.78 -9.70 -1.50
N VAL A 462 -11.98 -9.35 -1.05
CA VAL A 462 -12.87 -8.37 -1.71
C VAL A 462 -12.76 -7.03 -1.00
N THR A 463 -12.54 -5.97 -1.79
CA THR A 463 -12.35 -4.59 -1.31
C THR A 463 -13.11 -3.61 -2.20
N PHE A 464 -13.32 -2.38 -1.73
CA PHE A 464 -13.82 -1.31 -2.59
C PHE A 464 -12.77 -0.92 -3.62
N LEU A 465 -13.22 -0.60 -4.84
CA LEU A 465 -12.38 -0.07 -5.92
C LEU A 465 -11.49 1.09 -5.44
N HIS A 466 -12.06 1.95 -4.59
CA HIS A 466 -11.35 3.08 -4.00
C HIS A 466 -12.00 3.48 -2.68
N ARG A 467 -11.22 4.04 -1.74
CA ARG A 467 -11.73 4.54 -0.45
C ARG A 467 -12.93 5.48 -0.60
N THR A 468 -12.91 6.38 -1.58
CA THR A 468 -14.03 7.30 -1.84
C THR A 468 -15.37 6.59 -2.06
N VAL A 469 -15.35 5.36 -2.60
CA VAL A 469 -16.56 4.54 -2.74
C VAL A 469 -17.07 4.10 -1.36
N MET A 470 -16.16 3.66 -0.48
CA MET A 470 -16.50 3.29 0.90
C MET A 470 -17.05 4.50 1.68
N ASP A 471 -16.37 5.65 1.62
CA ASP A 471 -16.81 6.89 2.30
C ASP A 471 -18.24 7.27 1.85
N PHE A 472 -18.49 7.24 0.54
CA PHE A 472 -19.80 7.51 -0.05
C PHE A 472 -20.87 6.53 0.44
N LEU A 473 -20.57 5.23 0.46
CA LEU A 473 -21.51 4.20 0.87
C LEU A 473 -21.83 4.21 2.37
N LYS A 474 -20.93 4.74 3.21
CA LYS A 474 -21.14 4.92 4.65
C LYS A 474 -22.02 6.13 5.00
N THR A 475 -22.37 6.97 4.03
CA THR A 475 -23.29 8.09 4.27
C THR A 475 -24.69 7.60 4.64
N ARG A 476 -25.42 8.40 5.43
CA ARG A 476 -26.82 8.10 5.80
C ARG A 476 -27.71 7.91 4.58
N GLU A 477 -27.53 8.75 3.57
CA GLU A 477 -28.29 8.68 2.33
C GLU A 477 -28.09 7.34 1.60
N MET A 478 -26.86 6.82 1.60
CA MET A 478 -26.58 5.52 1.00
C MET A 478 -27.02 4.34 1.87
N SER A 479 -27.05 4.50 3.19
CA SER A 479 -27.70 3.53 4.08
C SER A 479 -29.18 3.39 3.75
N ASP A 480 -29.90 4.50 3.55
CA ASP A 480 -31.31 4.48 3.14
C ASP A 480 -31.48 3.90 1.73
N PHE A 481 -30.61 4.27 0.78
CA PHE A 481 -30.62 3.71 -0.58
C PHE A 481 -30.45 2.19 -0.59
N LEU A 482 -29.47 1.66 0.15
CA LEU A 482 -29.22 0.23 0.23
C LEU A 482 -30.36 -0.48 0.96
N GLY A 483 -30.84 0.08 2.08
CA GLY A 483 -31.98 -0.46 2.83
C GLY A 483 -33.21 -0.66 1.95
N ASN A 484 -33.56 0.35 1.13
CA ASN A 484 -34.69 0.29 0.21
C ASN A 484 -34.53 -0.75 -0.93
N LYS A 485 -33.31 -1.20 -1.19
CA LYS A 485 -33.00 -2.21 -2.23
C LYS A 485 -32.79 -3.62 -1.67
N ALA A 486 -32.71 -3.76 -0.34
CA ALA A 486 -32.58 -5.05 0.34
C ALA A 486 -33.94 -5.76 0.50
N SER A 487 -33.92 -7.05 0.85
CA SER A 487 -35.13 -7.78 1.26
C SER A 487 -35.68 -7.22 2.56
N ALA A 488 -37.00 -7.25 2.76
CA ALA A 488 -37.62 -6.91 4.05
C ALA A 488 -37.17 -7.86 5.18
N ASN A 489 -36.78 -9.09 4.84
CA ASN A 489 -36.32 -10.11 5.80
C ASN A 489 -34.80 -10.06 6.03
N PHE A 490 -34.07 -9.16 5.36
CA PHE A 490 -32.61 -9.10 5.49
C PHE A 490 -32.21 -8.52 6.85
N ILE A 491 -31.52 -9.32 7.67
CA ILE A 491 -30.99 -8.91 8.96
C ILE A 491 -29.47 -8.99 8.90
N LEU A 492 -28.82 -7.85 8.66
CA LEU A 492 -27.37 -7.77 8.44
C LEU A 492 -26.52 -8.47 9.54
N PRO A 493 -26.77 -8.26 10.86
CA PRO A 493 -26.00 -8.97 11.89
C PRO A 493 -26.16 -10.50 11.83
N LEU A 494 -27.35 -10.99 11.48
CA LEU A 494 -27.62 -12.43 11.37
C LEU A 494 -26.93 -13.02 10.14
N SER A 495 -27.00 -12.35 8.98
CA SER A 495 -26.30 -12.78 7.77
C SER A 495 -24.78 -12.80 7.98
N LEU A 496 -24.22 -11.78 8.64
CA LEU A 496 -22.79 -11.78 9.00
C LEU A 496 -22.45 -12.95 9.94
N LEU A 497 -23.25 -13.21 10.96
CA LEU A 497 -23.04 -14.35 11.86
C LEU A 497 -23.07 -15.67 11.08
N LYS A 498 -24.04 -15.88 10.18
CA LYS A 498 -24.11 -17.07 9.33
C LYS A 498 -22.88 -17.22 8.45
N VAL A 499 -22.46 -16.14 7.80
CA VAL A 499 -21.27 -16.10 6.94
C VAL A 499 -19.99 -16.44 7.71
N TYR A 500 -19.74 -15.80 8.85
CA TYR A 500 -18.57 -16.12 9.67
C TYR A 500 -18.61 -17.57 10.18
N THR A 501 -19.78 -18.04 10.63
CA THR A 501 -19.93 -19.44 11.05
C THR A 501 -19.66 -20.41 9.90
N ALA A 502 -20.14 -20.10 8.69
CA ALA A 502 -19.91 -20.90 7.49
C ALA A 502 -18.44 -20.93 7.06
N MET A 503 -17.69 -19.84 7.29
CA MET A 503 -16.25 -19.81 7.02
C MET A 503 -15.42 -20.59 8.05
N ILE A 504 -15.95 -20.81 9.25
CA ILE A 504 -15.31 -21.60 10.31
C ILE A 504 -15.55 -23.11 10.13
N LYS A 505 -16.74 -23.49 9.66
CA LYS A 505 -17.09 -24.88 9.32
C LYS A 505 -16.28 -25.36 8.11
#